data_AF-J0CGP1-F1
#
_entry.id   AF-J0CGP1-F1
#
_cell.length_a   1.000
_cell.length_b   1.000
_cell.length_c   1.000
_cell.angle_alpha   90.00
_cell.angle_beta   90.00
_cell.angle_gamma   90.00
#
_symmetry.space_group_name_H-M   'P 1'
#
loop_
_entity.id
_entity.type
_entity.pdbx_description
1 polymer ?
#
loop_
_entity_poly.entity_id
_entity_poly.type
_entity_poly.pdbx_seq_one_letter_code
_entity_poly.pdbx_strand_id
1 'polypeptide(L)'
;MASNLWDTEHGAMFGANSFAAMNILYLLLDKGLISREDAAGVLTKTATQVREGSEDGAEPQVGEQVARKYEAMAAWCLGYSPGQ
;
A
#
# COMPACT_ATOMS: atom_id res chain seq x y z
N MET A 1 -11.74 13.25 13.96
CA MET A 1 -12.09 12.67 12.64
C MET A 1 -10.78 12.31 11.97
N ALA A 2 -10.60 11.06 11.54
CA ALA A 2 -9.45 10.75 10.69
C ALA A 2 -9.66 11.47 9.36
N SER A 3 -8.80 12.43 9.03
CA SER A 3 -8.78 13.04 7.70
C SER A 3 -8.50 11.92 6.69
N ASN A 4 -9.32 11.84 5.66
CA ASN A 4 -9.09 10.94 4.56
C ASN A 4 -7.77 11.37 3.88
N LEU A 5 -6.88 10.44 3.54
CA LEU A 5 -5.63 10.73 2.81
C LEU A 5 -5.85 11.61 1.57
N TRP A 6 -7.01 11.42 0.93
CA TRP A 6 -7.44 12.17 -0.26
C TRP A 6 -7.75 13.65 0.00
N ASP A 7 -8.04 14.02 1.24
CA ASP A 7 -8.39 15.40 1.63
C ASP A 7 -7.15 16.24 1.97
N THR A 8 -5.95 15.64 1.94
CA THR A 8 -4.68 16.34 2.17
C THR A 8 -4.21 17.05 0.91
N GLU A 9 -3.36 18.09 1.06
CA GLU A 9 -2.69 18.73 -0.09
C GLU A 9 -1.85 17.74 -0.94
N HIS A 10 -1.48 16.60 -0.36
CA HIS A 10 -0.73 15.53 -1.01
C HIS A 10 -1.63 14.43 -1.61
N GLY A 11 -2.96 14.52 -1.45
CA GLY A 11 -3.91 13.47 -1.81
C GLY A 11 -3.88 13.08 -3.29
N ALA A 12 -3.73 14.06 -4.19
CA ALA A 12 -3.59 13.80 -5.63
C ALA A 12 -2.32 13.02 -5.97
N MET A 13 -1.20 13.37 -5.34
CA MET A 13 0.08 12.67 -5.53
C MET A 13 0.03 11.26 -4.95
N PHE A 14 -0.55 11.11 -3.75
CA PHE A 14 -0.80 9.81 -3.13
C PHE A 14 -1.62 8.91 -4.06
N GLY A 15 -2.69 9.44 -4.65
CA GLY A 15 -3.51 8.73 -5.62
C GLY A 15 -2.74 8.29 -6.86
N ALA A 16 -2.04 9.22 -7.51
CA ALA A 16 -1.25 8.93 -8.70
C ALA A 16 -0.20 7.83 -8.44
N ASN A 17 0.52 7.90 -7.32
CA ASN A 17 1.52 6.90 -6.93
C ASN A 17 0.87 5.54 -6.62
N SER A 18 -0.28 5.53 -5.95
CA SER A 18 -1.01 4.30 -5.65
C SER A 18 -1.48 3.58 -6.93
N PHE A 19 -2.00 4.34 -7.91
CA PHE A 19 -2.39 3.79 -9.21
C PHE A 19 -1.20 3.27 -10.01
N ALA A 20 -0.09 4.02 -10.02
CA ALA A 20 1.13 3.58 -10.68
C ALA A 20 1.66 2.26 -10.08
N ALA A 21 1.73 2.17 -8.74
CA ALA A 21 2.18 0.97 -8.04
C ALA A 21 1.28 -0.24 -8.35
N MET A 22 -0.04 -0.07 -8.33
CA MET A 22 -0.98 -1.13 -8.69
C MET A 22 -0.80 -1.60 -10.14
N ASN A 23 -0.69 -0.68 -11.10
CA ASN A 23 -0.50 -1.04 -12.50
C ASN A 23 0.82 -1.79 -12.75
N ILE A 24 1.90 -1.35 -12.09
CA ILE A 24 3.19 -2.04 -12.15
C ILE A 24 3.06 -3.44 -11.55
N LEU A 25 2.43 -3.57 -10.38
CA LEU A 25 2.20 -4.87 -9.76
C LEU A 25 1.41 -5.81 -10.66
N TYR A 26 0.31 -5.33 -11.27
CA TYR A 26 -0.47 -6.10 -12.24
C TYR A 26 0.38 -6.55 -13.43
N LEU A 27 1.19 -5.66 -13.98
CA LEU A 27 2.08 -5.99 -15.10
C LEU A 27 3.11 -7.05 -14.71
N LEU A 28 3.74 -6.92 -13.55
CA LEU A 28 4.74 -7.88 -13.06
C LEU A 28 4.11 -9.27 -12.84
N LEU A 29 2.89 -9.33 -12.30
CA LEU A 29 2.15 -10.57 -12.11
C LEU A 29 1.71 -11.19 -13.45
N ASP A 30 1.16 -10.38 -14.38
CA ASP A 30 0.73 -10.83 -15.72
C ASP A 30 1.89 -11.42 -16.52
N LYS A 31 3.07 -10.80 -16.43
CA LYS A 31 4.29 -11.28 -17.11
C LYS A 31 4.98 -12.43 -16.38
N GLY A 32 4.49 -12.85 -15.21
CA GLY A 32 5.12 -13.89 -14.40
C GLY A 32 6.52 -13.50 -13.90
N LEU A 33 6.82 -12.20 -13.81
CA LEU A 33 8.11 -11.67 -13.34
C LEU A 33 8.21 -11.71 -11.81
N ILE A 34 7.08 -11.80 -11.13
CA ILE A 34 6.98 -12.00 -9.69
C ILE A 34 5.84 -12.97 -9.39
N SER A 35 6.00 -13.81 -8.37
CA SER A 35 4.89 -14.63 -7.87
C SER A 35 3.95 -13.79 -7.01
N ARG A 36 2.71 -14.27 -6.84
CA ARG A 36 1.74 -13.63 -5.92
C ARG A 36 2.23 -13.63 -4.48
N GLU A 37 2.89 -14.71 -4.05
CA GLU A 37 3.43 -14.86 -2.70
C GLU A 37 4.59 -13.90 -2.45
N ASP A 38 5.54 -13.79 -3.39
CA ASP A 38 6.65 -12.84 -3.31
C ASP A 38 6.15 -11.40 -3.29
N ALA A 39 5.17 -11.08 -4.14
CA ALA A 39 4.55 -9.76 -4.16
C ALA A 39 3.88 -9.42 -2.82
N ALA A 40 3.14 -10.36 -2.24
CA ALA A 40 2.54 -10.19 -0.91
C ALA A 40 3.60 -9.98 0.18
N GLY A 41 4.71 -10.72 0.11
CA GLY A 41 5.84 -10.57 1.03
C GLY A 41 6.48 -9.18 0.95
N VAL A 42 6.73 -8.69 -0.27
CA VAL A 42 7.25 -7.33 -0.50
C VAL A 42 6.29 -6.27 0.04
N LEU A 43 5.00 -6.37 -0.28
CA LEU A 43 3.98 -5.41 0.16
C LEU A 43 3.83 -5.38 1.69
N THR A 44 3.87 -6.55 2.33
CA THR A 44 3.83 -6.66 3.80
C THR A 44 5.05 -5.99 4.43
N LYS A 45 6.24 -6.25 3.88
CA LYS A 45 7.48 -5.60 4.36
C LYS A 45 7.43 -4.08 4.17
N THR A 46 6.93 -3.61 3.03
CA THR A 46 6.75 -2.18 2.76
C THR A 46 5.77 -1.55 3.76
N ALA A 47 4.67 -2.23 4.12
CA ALA A 47 3.75 -1.74 5.14
C ALA A 47 4.44 -1.53 6.49
N THR A 48 5.24 -2.51 6.93
CA THR A 48 6.05 -2.40 8.16
C THR A 48 7.02 -1.23 8.10
N GLN A 49 7.76 -1.10 7.00
CA GLN A 49 8.73 0.00 6.83
C GLN A 49 8.09 1.38 6.82
N VAL A 50 6.91 1.51 6.19
CA VAL A 50 6.15 2.77 6.19
C VAL A 50 5.70 3.11 7.60
N ARG A 51 5.20 2.13 8.35
CA ARG A 51 4.76 2.30 9.73
C ARG A 51 5.93 2.77 10.61
N GLU A 52 7.00 1.98 10.67
CA GLU A 52 8.22 2.29 11.46
C GLU A 52 8.81 3.65 11.07
N GLY A 53 8.94 3.94 9.78
CA GLY A 53 9.50 5.21 9.29
C GLY A 53 8.62 6.43 9.53
N SER A 54 7.35 6.23 9.91
CA SER A 54 6.39 7.30 10.19
C SER A 54 6.13 7.53 11.69
N GLU A 55 6.63 6.65 12.56
CA GLU A 55 6.38 6.71 14.02
C GLU A 55 6.85 8.02 14.64
N ASP A 56 8.02 8.54 14.21
CA ASP A 56 8.59 9.80 14.68
C ASP A 56 8.15 11.03 13.83
N GLY A 57 7.27 10.82 12.86
CA GLY A 57 6.81 11.87 11.94
C GLY A 57 5.81 12.84 12.58
N ALA A 58 5.61 14.00 11.94
CA ALA A 58 4.60 14.98 12.37
C ALA A 58 3.15 14.42 12.30
N GLU A 59 2.90 13.43 11.45
CA GLU A 59 1.59 12.81 11.23
C GLU A 59 1.67 11.26 11.15
N PRO A 60 1.90 10.56 12.27
CA PRO A 60 2.04 9.08 12.29
C PRO A 60 0.78 8.36 11.81
N GLN A 61 -0.38 9.02 11.90
CA GLN A 61 -1.66 8.51 11.40
C GLN A 61 -1.69 8.37 9.88
N VAL A 62 -0.98 9.24 9.15
CA VAL A 62 -0.87 9.14 7.68
C VAL A 62 -0.06 7.91 7.31
N GLY A 63 1.06 7.67 7.99
CA GLY A 63 1.86 6.46 7.77
C GLY A 63 1.09 5.18 8.02
N GLU A 64 0.32 5.11 9.11
CA GLU A 64 -0.57 3.97 9.39
C GLU A 64 -1.64 3.78 8.31
N GLN A 65 -2.25 4.85 7.81
CA GLN A 65 -3.22 4.73 6.72
C GLN A 65 -2.59 4.20 5.42
N VAL A 66 -1.36 4.62 5.10
CA VAL A 66 -0.61 4.12 3.94
C VAL A 66 -0.20 2.65 4.14
N ALA A 67 0.30 2.28 5.32
CA ALA A 67 0.66 0.90 5.65
C ALA A 67 -0.53 -0.06 5.44
N ARG A 68 -1.72 0.32 5.89
CA ARG A 68 -2.95 -0.48 5.68
C ARG A 68 -3.29 -0.68 4.20
N LYS A 69 -2.98 0.27 3.33
CA LYS A 69 -3.20 0.10 1.88
C LYS A 69 -2.26 -0.96 1.31
N TYR A 70 -1.00 -0.97 1.72
CA TYR A 70 -0.07 -2.03 1.32
C TYR A 70 -0.47 -3.40 1.87
N GLU A 71 -0.95 -3.48 3.11
CA GLU A 71 -1.50 -4.72 3.69
C GLU A 71 -2.73 -5.22 2.92
N ALA A 72 -3.63 -4.32 2.52
CA ALA A 72 -4.79 -4.68 1.68
C ALA A 72 -4.36 -5.21 0.30
N MET A 73 -3.32 -4.62 -0.32
CA MET A 73 -2.75 -5.13 -1.57
C MET A 73 -2.08 -6.50 -1.37
N ALA A 74 -1.37 -6.70 -0.26
CA ALA A 74 -0.75 -7.99 0.08
C ALA A 74 -1.81 -9.09 0.25
N ALA A 75 -2.89 -8.78 0.97
CA ALA A 75 -4.05 -9.66 1.13
C ALA A 75 -4.65 -10.04 -0.22
N TRP A 76 -4.84 -9.05 -1.12
CA TRP A 76 -5.33 -9.28 -2.48
C TRP A 76 -4.42 -10.20 -3.31
N CYS A 77 -3.10 -10.05 -3.21
CA CYS A 77 -2.15 -10.94 -3.87
C CYS A 77 -2.35 -12.41 -3.44
N LEU A 78 -2.58 -12.63 -2.15
CA LEU A 78 -2.84 -13.94 -1.54
C LEU A 78 -4.26 -14.48 -1.76
N GLY A 79 -5.12 -13.73 -2.45
CA GLY A 79 -6.50 -14.13 -2.73
C GLY A 79 -7.49 -13.82 -1.59
N TYR A 80 -7.07 -13.07 -0.57
CA TYR A 80 -7.97 -12.54 0.44
C TYR A 80 -8.58 -11.22 -0.04
N SER A 81 -9.91 -11.10 0.03
CA SER A 81 -10.59 -9.83 -0.26
C SER A 81 -10.64 -8.99 1.02
N PRO A 82 -10.17 -7.73 1.02
CA PRO A 82 -10.37 -6.82 2.15
C PRO A 82 -11.84 -6.38 2.17
N GLY A 83 -12.72 -7.21 2.76
CA GLY A 83 -14.16 -6.97 2.77
C GLY A 83 -15.03 -8.12 3.29
N GLN A 84 -14.48 -9.12 3.99
CA GLN A 84 -15.24 -10.05 4.81
C GLN A 84 -14.79 -9.98 6.26
#